data_AF-A0A5J4S822-F1
#
_entry.id   AF-A0A5J4S822-F1
#
_cell.length_a   1.000
_cell.length_b   1.000
_cell.length_c   1.000
_cell.angle_alpha   90.00
_cell.angle_beta   90.00
_cell.angle_gamma   90.00
#
_symmetry.space_group_name_H-M   'P 1'
#
loop_
_entity.id
_entity.type
_entity.pdbx_description
1 polymer ?
#
loop_
_entity_poly.entity_id
_entity_poly.type
_entity_poly.pdbx_seq_one_letter_code
_entity_poly.pdbx_strand_id
1 'polypeptide(L)'
;MIVINDLRAGTITPLVEENVFKESTIDSDNSTSYAKLKDIVKEHRPKVIPKKETGTVLPWVHIAISNAKRLLLAIYHDIKPEYLQSYLNEFCYKFNRRYFGENLFDRLLIAAVTYKN
;
A
#
# COMPACT_ATOMS: atom_id res chain seq x y z
N MET A 1 4.03 -0.89 1.50
CA MET A 1 3.64 -0.32 0.18
C MET A 1 4.88 -0.31 -0.69
N ILE A 2 4.72 -0.54 -1.99
CA ILE A 2 5.83 -0.66 -2.94
C ILE A 2 5.62 0.35 -4.06
N VAL A 3 6.66 1.08 -4.44
CA VAL A 3 6.66 1.94 -5.62
C VAL A 3 6.70 1.06 -6.85
N ILE A 4 5.74 1.26 -7.76
CA ILE A 4 5.65 0.55 -9.03
C ILE A 4 5.89 1.51 -10.18
N ASN A 5 6.54 1.03 -11.23
CA ASN A 5 6.91 1.86 -12.37
C ASN A 5 5.72 2.22 -13.26
N ASP A 6 4.73 1.33 -13.34
CA ASP A 6 3.49 1.54 -14.09
C ASP A 6 2.34 0.71 -13.53
N LEU A 7 1.13 0.99 -14.02
CA LEU A 7 -0.10 0.31 -13.63
C LEU A 7 -0.43 -0.88 -14.54
N ARG A 8 0.52 -1.46 -15.27
CA ARG A 8 0.24 -2.57 -16.19
C ARG A 8 0.11 -3.88 -15.41
N ALA A 9 -0.74 -4.78 -15.89
CA ALA A 9 -0.88 -6.11 -15.30
C ALA A 9 0.46 -6.87 -15.26
N GLY A 10 1.32 -6.68 -16.28
CA GLY A 10 2.66 -7.27 -16.30
C GLY A 10 3.58 -6.83 -15.16
N THR A 11 3.34 -5.64 -14.59
CA THR A 11 4.10 -5.12 -13.44
C THR A 11 3.45 -5.54 -12.12
N ILE A 12 2.13 -5.45 -12.02
CA ILE A 12 1.41 -5.69 -10.77
C ILE A 12 1.30 -7.19 -10.43
N THR A 13 1.00 -8.06 -11.40
CA THR A 13 0.76 -9.48 -11.12
C THR A 13 1.96 -10.17 -10.45
N PRO A 14 3.20 -10.04 -10.94
CA PRO A 14 4.35 -10.64 -10.26
C PRO A 14 4.57 -10.12 -8.83
N LEU A 15 4.36 -8.81 -8.62
CA LEU A 15 4.50 -8.21 -7.29
C LEU A 15 3.46 -8.74 -6.30
N VAL A 16 2.21 -8.94 -6.75
CA VAL A 16 1.18 -9.55 -5.92
C VAL A 16 1.52 -11.01 -5.62
N GLU A 17 1.98 -11.77 -6.61
CA GLU A 17 2.37 -13.18 -6.42
C GLU A 17 3.51 -13.35 -5.41
N GLU A 18 4.48 -12.43 -5.41
CA GLU A 18 5.60 -12.44 -4.46
C GLU A 18 5.20 -12.02 -3.04
N ASN A 19 4.26 -11.08 -2.90
CA ASN A 19 3.98 -10.40 -1.62
C ASN A 19 2.65 -10.79 -0.97
N VAL A 20 1.82 -11.59 -1.63
CA VAL A 20 0.50 -12.01 -1.12
C VAL A 20 0.42 -13.53 -1.10
N PHE A 21 -0.08 -14.08 0.00
CA PHE A 21 -0.29 -15.53 0.11
C PHE A 21 -1.31 -16.00 -0.92
N LYS A 22 -1.04 -17.14 -1.58
CA LYS A 22 -1.93 -17.74 -2.59
C LYS A 22 -3.34 -17.99 -2.07
N GLU A 23 -3.49 -18.29 -0.79
CA GLU A 23 -4.81 -18.51 -0.16
C GLU A 23 -5.61 -17.23 0.15
N SER A 24 -5.10 -16.05 -0.22
CA SER A 24 -5.75 -14.78 0.07
C SER A 24 -6.96 -14.52 -0.83
N THR A 25 -7.91 -13.75 -0.31
CA THR A 25 -8.97 -13.12 -1.10
C THR A 25 -8.66 -11.64 -1.31
N ILE A 26 -8.71 -11.16 -2.55
CA ILE A 26 -8.48 -9.75 -2.90
C ILE A 26 -9.79 -9.11 -3.34
N ASP A 27 -10.19 -8.02 -2.66
CA ASP A 27 -11.21 -7.09 -3.16
C ASP A 27 -10.53 -5.89 -3.81
N SER A 28 -10.90 -5.57 -5.05
CA SER A 28 -10.35 -4.41 -5.78
C SER A 28 -11.41 -3.68 -6.60
N ASP A 29 -11.03 -2.55 -7.19
CA ASP A 29 -11.79 -2.01 -8.32
C ASP A 29 -11.65 -2.94 -9.55
N ASN A 30 -12.43 -2.67 -10.59
CA ASN A 30 -12.41 -3.44 -11.84
C ASN A 30 -11.38 -2.93 -12.86
N SER A 31 -10.21 -2.44 -12.41
CA SER A 31 -9.13 -2.03 -13.31
C SER A 31 -8.57 -3.20 -14.12
N THR A 32 -8.21 -2.95 -15.38
CA THR A 32 -7.54 -3.92 -16.25
C THR A 32 -6.16 -4.34 -15.73
N SER A 33 -5.56 -3.52 -14.87
CA SER A 33 -4.32 -3.83 -14.16
C SER A 33 -4.41 -5.09 -13.30
N TYR A 34 -5.62 -5.45 -12.85
CA TYR A 34 -5.85 -6.57 -11.94
C TYR A 34 -6.44 -7.82 -12.62
N ALA A 35 -6.54 -7.82 -13.96
CA ALA A 35 -7.24 -8.85 -14.71
C ALA A 35 -6.72 -10.29 -14.50
N LYS A 36 -5.44 -10.43 -14.11
CA LYS A 36 -4.76 -11.72 -13.88
C LYS A 36 -4.67 -12.14 -12.41
N LEU A 37 -5.19 -11.34 -11.47
CA LEU A 37 -5.04 -11.68 -10.04
C LEU A 37 -5.78 -12.97 -9.68
N LYS A 38 -6.91 -13.25 -10.33
CA LYS A 38 -7.66 -14.52 -10.17
C LYS A 38 -6.84 -15.79 -10.47
N ASP A 39 -5.74 -15.66 -11.22
CA ASP A 39 -4.90 -16.80 -11.61
C ASP A 39 -3.81 -17.10 -10.57
N ILE A 40 -3.55 -16.17 -9.64
CA ILE A 40 -2.46 -16.25 -8.65
C ILE A 40 -2.91 -16.25 -7.19
N VAL A 41 -4.18 -15.92 -6.92
CA VAL A 41 -4.78 -16.01 -5.58
C VAL A 41 -6.07 -16.82 -5.58
N LYS A 42 -6.46 -17.33 -4.41
CA LYS A 42 -7.65 -18.15 -4.19
C LYS A 42 -8.90 -17.49 -4.72
N GLU A 43 -9.05 -16.19 -4.47
CA GLU A 43 -10.23 -15.45 -4.92
C GLU A 43 -9.89 -13.98 -5.21
N HIS A 44 -10.30 -13.51 -6.38
CA HIS A 44 -10.26 -12.09 -6.72
C HIS A 44 -11.68 -11.59 -7.01
N ARG A 45 -12.12 -10.58 -6.25
CA ARG A 45 -13.47 -9.99 -6.30
C ARG A 45 -13.40 -8.55 -6.81
N PRO A 46 -13.24 -8.33 -8.13
CA PRO A 46 -13.25 -6.99 -8.70
C PRO A 46 -14.66 -6.39 -8.63
N LYS A 47 -14.75 -5.09 -8.32
CA LYS A 47 -16.01 -4.35 -8.26
C LYS A 47 -15.98 -3.16 -9.21
N VAL A 48 -17.00 -3.05 -10.07
CA VAL A 48 -17.28 -1.80 -10.79
C VAL A 48 -17.91 -0.84 -9.79
N ILE A 49 -17.21 0.23 -9.43
CA ILE A 49 -17.66 1.18 -8.41
C ILE A 49 -18.39 2.34 -9.11
N PRO A 50 -19.70 2.52 -8.90
CA PRO A 50 -20.43 3.67 -9.42
C PRO A 50 -19.88 4.97 -8.82
N LYS A 51 -19.85 6.07 -9.60
CA LYS A 51 -19.35 7.38 -9.12
C LYS A 51 -19.99 7.83 -7.80
N LYS A 52 -21.30 7.59 -7.63
CA LYS A 52 -22.07 7.93 -6.41
C LYS A 52 -21.64 7.15 -5.15
N GLU A 53 -20.93 6.05 -5.31
CA GLU A 53 -20.44 5.17 -4.24
C GLU A 53 -18.91 5.29 -4.06
N THR A 54 -18.29 6.26 -4.74
CA THR A 54 -16.86 6.56 -4.56
C THR A 54 -16.63 6.99 -3.11
N GLY A 55 -15.81 6.23 -2.37
CA GLY A 55 -15.52 6.49 -0.96
C GLY A 55 -16.32 5.64 0.04
N THR A 56 -17.39 4.95 -0.38
CA THR A 56 -18.08 3.96 0.47
C THR A 56 -17.57 2.55 0.21
N VAL A 57 -17.20 2.25 -1.04
CA VAL A 57 -16.57 0.99 -1.44
C VAL A 57 -15.05 1.11 -1.25
N LEU A 58 -14.40 0.06 -0.74
CA LEU A 58 -12.97 0.04 -0.36
C LEU A 58 -12.55 1.19 0.58
N PRO A 59 -13.28 1.47 1.67
CA PRO A 59 -13.07 2.66 2.49
C PRO A 59 -11.67 2.71 3.12
N TRP A 60 -11.12 1.56 3.50
CA TRP A 60 -9.79 1.45 4.09
C TRP A 60 -8.67 1.86 3.12
N VAL A 61 -8.82 1.58 1.82
CA VAL A 61 -7.85 1.99 0.80
C VAL A 61 -7.85 3.51 0.67
N HIS A 62 -9.03 4.13 0.61
CA HIS A 62 -9.17 5.59 0.56
C HIS A 62 -8.62 6.27 1.81
N ILE A 63 -8.86 5.71 3.00
CA ILE A 63 -8.31 6.21 4.27
C ILE A 63 -6.77 6.13 4.26
N ALA A 64 -6.20 4.99 3.86
CA ALA A 64 -4.76 4.81 3.79
C ALA A 64 -4.12 5.81 2.82
N ILE A 65 -4.69 5.99 1.62
CA ILE A 65 -4.22 6.97 0.62
C ILE A 65 -4.31 8.40 1.16
N SER A 66 -5.44 8.77 1.80
CA SER A 66 -5.64 10.11 2.37
C SER A 66 -4.61 10.42 3.47
N ASN A 67 -4.37 9.45 4.36
CA ASN A 67 -3.38 9.59 5.43
C ASN A 67 -1.94 9.66 4.88
N ALA A 68 -1.63 8.87 3.85
CA ALA A 68 -0.32 8.94 3.20
C ALA A 68 -0.09 10.32 2.58
N LYS A 69 -1.05 10.85 1.81
CA LYS A 69 -0.97 12.20 1.25
C LYS A 69 -0.79 13.26 2.33
N ARG A 70 -1.52 13.15 3.44
CA ARG A 70 -1.43 14.11 4.54
C ARG A 70 -0.08 14.07 5.25
N LEU A 71 0.49 12.89 5.44
CA LEU A 71 1.86 12.75 5.96
C LEU A 71 2.87 13.45 5.05
N LEU A 72 2.81 13.18 3.75
CA LEU A 72 3.73 13.75 2.77
C LEU A 72 3.69 15.29 2.80
N LEU A 73 2.48 15.86 2.76
CA LEU A 73 2.26 17.32 2.80
C LEU A 73 2.69 17.97 4.12
N ALA A 74 2.58 17.26 5.25
CA ALA A 74 2.87 17.83 6.56
C ALA A 74 4.37 17.82 6.90
N ILE A 75 5.09 16.81 6.43
CA ILE A 75 6.50 16.59 6.82
C ILE A 75 7.46 17.18 5.80
N TYR A 76 7.17 17.03 4.51
CA TYR A 76 8.12 17.33 3.45
C TYR A 76 7.76 18.63 2.74
N HIS A 77 8.75 19.51 2.59
CA HIS A 77 8.61 20.73 1.80
C HIS A 77 8.51 20.42 0.29
N ASP A 78 9.15 19.35 -0.16
CA ASP A 78 9.13 18.89 -1.55
C ASP A 78 9.20 17.35 -1.61
N ILE A 79 8.60 16.76 -2.64
CA ILE A 79 8.50 15.32 -2.85
C ILE A 79 9.28 14.95 -4.11
N LYS A 80 10.44 14.32 -3.93
CA LYS A 80 11.29 13.93 -5.06
C LYS A 80 11.10 12.45 -5.44
N PRO A 81 11.01 12.12 -6.75
CA PRO A 81 10.75 10.75 -7.21
C PRO A 81 11.73 9.70 -6.67
N GLU A 82 13.01 10.05 -6.52
CA GLU A 82 14.06 9.14 -6.05
C GLU A 82 13.86 8.65 -4.62
N TYR A 83 13.04 9.33 -3.81
CA TYR A 83 12.78 8.96 -2.42
C TYR A 83 11.38 8.37 -2.18
N LEU A 84 10.59 8.12 -3.24
CA LEU A 84 9.21 7.64 -3.10
C LEU A 84 9.09 6.38 -2.24
N GLN A 85 10.01 5.42 -2.40
CA GLN A 85 9.97 4.21 -1.60
C GLN A 85 10.27 4.49 -0.12
N SER A 86 11.22 5.38 0.17
CA SER A 86 11.53 5.83 1.53
C SER A 86 10.35 6.53 2.18
N TYR A 87 9.65 7.39 1.45
CA TYR A 87 8.44 8.05 1.96
C TYR A 87 7.31 7.06 2.26
N LEU A 88 7.09 6.07 1.36
CA LEU A 88 6.10 5.02 1.59
C LEU A 88 6.49 4.10 2.74
N ASN A 89 7.77 3.81 2.93
CA ASN A 89 8.28 3.03 4.06
C ASN A 89 8.03 3.76 5.38
N GLU A 90 8.33 5.05 5.45
CA GLU A 90 8.05 5.88 6.63
C GLU A 90 6.55 5.89 6.96
N PHE A 91 5.70 6.12 5.94
CA PHE A 91 4.25 6.06 6.10
C PHE A 91 3.80 4.71 6.65
N CYS A 92 4.25 3.60 6.05
CA CYS A 92 3.89 2.25 6.51
C CYS A 92 4.35 2.00 7.94
N TYR A 93 5.56 2.44 8.30
CA TYR A 93 6.09 2.30 9.66
C TYR A 93 5.21 3.02 10.67
N LYS A 94 4.95 4.32 10.44
CA LYS A 94 4.14 5.17 11.33
C LYS A 94 2.69 4.69 11.38
N PHE A 95 2.07 4.40 10.23
CA PHE A 95 0.67 3.99 10.16
C PHE A 95 0.42 2.67 10.88
N ASN A 96 1.29 1.66 10.69
CA ASN A 96 1.12 0.34 11.30
C ASN A 96 1.50 0.31 12.79
N ARG A 97 2.23 1.31 13.29
CA ARG A 97 2.69 1.40 14.70
C ARG A 97 2.13 2.61 15.45
N ARG A 98 1.12 3.29 14.90
CA ARG A 98 0.56 4.55 15.42
C ARG A 98 0.03 4.48 16.86
N TYR A 99 -0.26 3.28 17.38
CA TYR A 99 -0.73 3.07 18.75
C TYR A 99 0.36 2.62 19.71
N PHE A 100 1.64 2.69 19.31
CA PHE A 100 2.75 2.26 20.17
C PHE A 100 3.12 3.29 21.26
N GLY A 101 2.52 4.49 21.21
CA GLY A 101 2.77 5.57 22.18
C GLY A 101 4.25 5.91 22.27
N GLU A 102 4.77 6.03 23.48
CA GLU A 102 6.17 6.34 23.78
C GLU A 102 7.17 5.32 23.21
N ASN A 103 6.73 4.08 22.94
CA ASN A 103 7.62 3.04 22.39
C ASN A 103 7.96 3.23 20.91
N LEU A 104 7.39 4.23 20.23
CA LEU A 104 7.55 4.39 18.78
C LEU A 104 9.02 4.60 18.38
N PHE A 105 9.78 5.35 19.18
CA PHE A 105 11.19 5.63 18.96
C PHE A 105 12.05 4.38 19.14
N ASP A 106 11.92 3.69 20.27
CA ASP A 106 12.70 2.48 20.56
C ASP A 106 12.43 1.37 19.53
N ARG A 107 11.18 1.24 19.09
CA ARG A 107 10.80 0.28 18.04
C ARG A 107 11.40 0.64 16.69
N LEU A 108 11.63 1.93 16.42
CA LEU A 108 12.24 2.39 15.17
C LEU A 108 13.72 2.05 15.19
N LEU A 109 14.39 2.30 16.32
CA LEU A 109 15.78 1.95 16.53
C LEU A 109 15.99 0.44 16.32
N ILE A 110 15.17 -0.41 16.95
CA ILE A 110 15.23 -1.86 16.77
C ILE A 110 15.04 -2.22 15.29
N ALA A 111 14.03 -1.68 14.63
CA ALA A 111 13.78 -1.97 13.21
C ALA A 111 14.97 -1.58 12.33
N ALA A 112 15.60 -0.42 12.59
CA ALA A 112 16.75 0.06 11.83
C ALA A 112 18.00 -0.83 12.02
N VAL A 113 18.29 -1.26 13.24
CA VAL A 113 19.50 -2.08 13.52
C VAL A 113 19.32 -3.57 13.21
N THR A 114 18.08 -4.06 13.16
CA THR A 114 17.77 -5.47 12.84
C THR A 114 17.50 -5.71 11.37
N TYR A 115 17.40 -4.65 10.56
CA TYR A 115 17.18 -4.76 9.12
C TYR A 115 18.36 -5.48 8.47
N LYS A 116 18.10 -6.64 7.88
CA LYS A 116 19.08 -7.39 7.09
C LYS A 116 18.97 -6.94 5.64
N ASN A 117 20.06 -6.40 5.11
CA ASN A 117 20.21 -6.11 3.67
C ASN A 117 20.21 -7.40 2.84
#